data_AF-A0A6A4YEC2-F1
#
_entry.id   AF-A0A6A4YEC2-F1
#
_cell.length_a   1.000
_cell.length_b   1.000
_cell.length_c   1.000
_cell.angle_alpha   90.00
_cell.angle_beta   90.00
_cell.angle_gamma   90.00
#
_symmetry.space_group_name_H-M   'P 1'
#
loop_
_entity.id
_entity.type
_entity.pdbx_description
1 polymer ?
#
loop_
_entity_poly.entity_id
_entity_poly.type
_entity_poly.pdbx_seq_one_letter_code
_entity_poly.pdbx_strand_id
1 'polypeptide(L)'
;AIVVVTAHWETIPEVTISSGESHDLLYDYYGFPSDAYSISYKAKGSPAVAQKIHDLLSQASIPSKLDATRGWDHGTFVPMKLINPEEDIPVVQMSVVGSWDPAHHLRIGQVLAALRDENIAILGSGMSYHPTGFRLVMDNAKPFGEALVAACAKTDAAARGQALTKWESFPKARKCHQREEHLVPLFVVAGAGGDGNVETVDVYDNGVFKAFGWGV
;
A
#
# COMPACT_ATOMS: atom_id res chain seq x y z
N ALA A 1 -14.22 -4.25 6.82
CA ALA A 1 -12.83 -4.69 7.11
C ALA A 1 -11.87 -3.81 6.31
N ILE A 2 -10.58 -3.79 6.64
CA ILE A 2 -9.56 -3.02 5.91
C ILE A 2 -8.45 -3.98 5.46
N VAL A 3 -8.18 -4.02 4.17
CA VAL A 3 -7.03 -4.72 3.59
C VAL A 3 -5.87 -3.75 3.49
N VAL A 4 -4.79 -4.01 4.21
CA VAL A 4 -3.59 -3.17 4.24
C VAL A 4 -2.49 -3.81 3.40
N VAL A 5 -2.14 -3.18 2.28
CA VAL A 5 -1.03 -3.57 1.42
C VAL A 5 0.21 -2.80 1.87
N THR A 6 1.17 -3.50 2.47
CA THR A 6 2.31 -2.85 3.15
C THR A 6 3.61 -3.06 2.39
N ALA A 7 4.39 -1.98 2.23
CA ALA A 7 5.74 -2.01 1.68
C ALA A 7 6.74 -2.82 2.54
N HIS A 8 6.42 -3.03 3.82
CA HIS A 8 7.29 -3.70 4.81
C HIS A 8 7.19 -5.22 4.80
N TRP A 9 6.30 -5.77 3.98
CA TRP A 9 6.21 -7.19 3.72
C TRP A 9 6.41 -7.44 2.25
N GLU A 10 7.62 -7.86 1.88
CA GLU A 10 7.98 -8.21 0.51
C GLU A 10 8.12 -9.72 0.39
N THR A 11 7.47 -10.32 -0.62
CA THR A 11 7.51 -11.78 -0.83
C THR A 11 7.80 -12.13 -2.29
N ILE A 12 8.42 -13.29 -2.50
CA ILE A 12 8.78 -13.84 -3.81
C ILE A 12 8.41 -15.34 -3.82
N PRO A 13 7.80 -15.87 -4.90
CA PRO A 13 7.41 -15.18 -6.13
C PRO A 13 6.01 -14.55 -6.09
N GLU A 14 5.26 -14.74 -5.01
CA GLU A 14 3.82 -14.49 -4.97
C GLU A 14 3.42 -13.62 -3.77
N VAL A 15 2.23 -13.02 -3.85
CA VAL A 15 1.66 -12.23 -2.76
C VAL A 15 1.22 -13.13 -1.61
N THR A 16 1.45 -12.69 -0.38
CA THR A 16 1.05 -13.41 0.85
C THR A 16 0.07 -12.55 1.63
N ILE A 17 -0.94 -13.19 2.21
CA ILE A 17 -2.08 -12.56 2.87
C ILE A 17 -2.16 -13.08 4.30
N SER A 18 -2.22 -12.19 5.29
CA SER A 18 -2.39 -12.59 6.68
C SER A 18 -3.78 -13.21 6.87
N SER A 19 -3.86 -14.41 7.45
CA SER A 19 -5.13 -15.17 7.53
C SER A 19 -5.53 -15.60 8.94
N GLY A 20 -4.84 -15.13 9.98
CA GLY A 20 -5.17 -15.41 11.37
C GLY A 20 -6.35 -14.58 11.88
N GLU A 21 -6.97 -15.01 12.97
CA GLU A 21 -7.99 -14.21 13.70
C GLU A 21 -7.35 -13.13 14.60
N SER A 22 -6.08 -13.32 14.94
CA SER A 22 -5.27 -12.41 15.74
C SER A 22 -3.82 -12.52 15.32
N HIS A 23 -3.11 -11.41 15.34
CA HIS A 23 -1.71 -11.33 14.94
C HIS A 23 -0.91 -10.59 16.02
N ASP A 24 0.29 -11.06 16.29
CA ASP A 24 1.25 -10.29 17.07
C ASP A 24 1.72 -9.08 16.25
N LEU A 25 2.18 -8.03 16.94
CA LEU A 25 2.87 -6.94 16.25
C LEU A 25 4.32 -7.32 15.96
N LEU A 26 4.76 -7.00 14.75
CA LEU A 26 6.14 -7.09 14.31
C LEU A 26 6.76 -5.69 14.31
N TYR A 27 7.67 -5.44 15.25
CA TYR A 27 8.44 -4.20 15.30
C TYR A 27 9.67 -4.31 14.37
N ASP A 28 9.47 -4.06 13.08
CA ASP A 28 10.49 -4.13 12.02
C ASP A 28 11.28 -2.82 11.84
N TYR A 29 11.30 -1.96 12.86
CA TYR A 29 12.06 -0.71 12.90
C TYR A 29 12.95 -0.63 14.15
N TYR A 30 14.08 0.09 14.03
CA TYR A 30 15.13 0.13 15.03
C TYR A 30 15.62 1.56 15.29
N GLY A 31 16.17 1.82 16.49
CA GLY A 31 16.80 3.11 16.82
C GLY A 31 15.83 4.21 17.26
N PHE A 32 14.56 3.88 17.51
CA PHE A 32 13.57 4.82 18.04
C PHE A 32 13.54 4.82 19.58
N PRO A 33 12.93 5.84 20.23
CA PRO A 33 12.70 5.83 21.68
C PRO A 33 11.91 4.60 22.14
N SER A 34 12.10 4.18 23.40
CA SER A 34 11.40 3.02 23.99
C SER A 34 9.89 3.09 23.87
N ASP A 35 9.33 4.30 23.92
CA ASP A 35 7.89 4.53 23.85
C ASP A 35 7.30 4.08 22.51
N ALA A 36 8.07 4.14 21.41
CA ALA A 36 7.63 3.63 20.12
C ALA A 36 7.35 2.11 20.17
N TYR A 37 8.17 1.36 20.90
CA TYR A 37 8.03 -0.09 21.12
C TYR A 37 6.95 -0.46 22.14
N SER A 38 6.31 0.53 22.78
CA SER A 38 5.18 0.32 23.69
C SER A 38 3.82 0.44 22.99
N ILE A 39 3.79 0.93 21.75
CA ILE A 39 2.57 1.07 20.95
C ILE A 39 1.98 -0.31 20.68
N SER A 40 0.70 -0.51 21.02
CA SER A 40 -0.02 -1.75 20.69
C SER A 40 -1.26 -1.46 19.84
N TYR A 41 -1.67 -2.47 19.07
CA TYR A 41 -2.84 -2.45 18.21
C TYR A 41 -3.37 -3.89 18.12
N LYS A 42 -4.58 -4.13 18.63
CA LYS A 42 -5.15 -5.48 18.84
C LYS A 42 -6.45 -5.71 18.07
N ALA A 43 -6.60 -5.02 16.94
CA ALA A 43 -7.70 -5.33 16.03
C ALA A 43 -7.71 -6.82 15.66
N LYS A 44 -8.88 -7.33 15.29
CA LYS A 44 -8.98 -8.72 14.83
C LYS A 44 -8.48 -8.84 13.40
N GLY A 45 -7.88 -9.99 13.10
CA GLY A 45 -7.74 -10.43 11.71
C GLY A 45 -9.08 -10.86 11.13
N SER A 46 -9.13 -11.19 9.84
CA SER A 46 -10.31 -11.76 9.21
C SER A 46 -9.95 -12.91 8.27
N PRO A 47 -9.96 -14.16 8.76
CA PRO A 47 -9.70 -15.33 7.93
C PRO A 47 -10.65 -15.42 6.73
N ALA A 48 -11.91 -15.00 6.90
CA ALA A 48 -12.90 -14.99 5.82
C ALA A 48 -12.54 -14.00 4.70
N VAL A 49 -12.10 -12.77 5.04
CA VAL A 49 -11.64 -11.79 4.03
C VAL A 49 -10.32 -12.23 3.42
N ALA A 50 -9.40 -12.81 4.20
CA ALA A 50 -8.15 -13.35 3.68
C ALA A 50 -8.38 -14.46 2.64
N GLN A 51 -9.27 -15.42 2.94
CA GLN A 51 -9.65 -16.47 1.99
C GLN A 51 -10.29 -15.88 0.73
N LYS A 52 -11.18 -14.89 0.88
CA LYS A 52 -11.79 -14.20 -0.26
C LYS A 52 -10.76 -13.54 -1.17
N ILE A 53 -9.76 -12.85 -0.62
CA ILE A 53 -8.67 -12.26 -1.40
C ILE A 53 -7.93 -13.35 -2.18
N HIS A 54 -7.57 -14.44 -1.50
CA HIS A 54 -6.89 -15.58 -2.13
C HIS A 54 -7.70 -16.17 -3.29
N ASP A 55 -9.01 -16.32 -3.11
CA ASP A 55 -9.92 -16.84 -4.15
C ASP A 55 -10.03 -15.88 -5.34
N LEU A 56 -10.17 -14.57 -5.09
CA LEU A 56 -10.23 -13.54 -6.15
C LEU A 56 -8.94 -13.53 -6.98
N LEU A 57 -7.78 -13.58 -6.32
CA LEU A 57 -6.48 -13.64 -7.00
C LEU A 57 -6.33 -14.94 -7.80
N SER A 58 -6.76 -16.06 -7.24
CA SER A 58 -6.72 -17.37 -7.91
C SER A 58 -7.58 -17.39 -9.17
N GLN A 59 -8.79 -16.82 -9.13
CA GLN A 59 -9.67 -16.69 -10.31
C GLN A 59 -9.05 -15.83 -11.42
N ALA A 60 -8.18 -14.90 -11.05
CA ALA A 60 -7.43 -14.06 -11.98
C ALA A 60 -6.08 -14.66 -12.41
N SER A 61 -5.78 -15.91 -12.03
CA SER A 61 -4.49 -16.57 -12.26
C SER A 61 -3.29 -15.82 -11.65
N ILE A 62 -3.50 -15.16 -10.51
CA ILE A 62 -2.45 -14.50 -9.73
C ILE A 62 -2.12 -15.42 -8.54
N PRO A 63 -0.91 -16.00 -8.48
CA PRO A 63 -0.50 -16.83 -7.35
C PRO A 63 -0.56 -16.05 -6.04
N SER A 64 -1.03 -16.70 -4.97
CA SER A 64 -1.03 -16.11 -3.64
C SER A 64 -1.01 -17.18 -2.55
N LYS A 65 -0.57 -16.79 -1.36
CA LYS A 65 -0.53 -17.66 -0.17
C LYS A 65 -1.21 -17.02 1.02
N LEU A 66 -1.75 -17.87 1.89
CA LEU A 66 -2.26 -17.47 3.20
C LEU A 66 -1.19 -17.74 4.27
N ASP A 67 -0.99 -16.78 5.17
CA ASP A 67 -0.09 -16.91 6.33
C ASP A 67 -0.84 -16.56 7.61
N ALA A 68 -1.13 -17.59 8.42
CA ALA A 68 -1.86 -17.43 9.67
C ALA A 68 -1.00 -16.84 10.80
N THR A 69 0.32 -16.75 10.61
CA THR A 69 1.30 -16.45 11.67
C THR A 69 2.07 -15.15 11.46
N ARG A 70 1.96 -14.53 10.28
CA ARG A 70 2.60 -13.24 9.99
C ARG A 70 2.18 -12.18 11.00
N GLY A 71 3.13 -11.62 11.74
CA GLY A 71 2.88 -10.44 12.57
C GLY A 71 2.62 -9.18 11.74
N TRP A 72 1.86 -8.24 12.30
CA TRP A 72 1.61 -6.95 11.65
C TRP A 72 2.81 -6.03 11.76
N ASP A 73 3.40 -5.67 10.63
CA ASP A 73 4.52 -4.72 10.59
C ASP A 73 4.07 -3.29 10.84
N HIS A 74 5.02 -2.38 11.04
CA HIS A 74 4.69 -0.98 11.34
C HIS A 74 3.97 -0.27 10.20
N GLY A 75 4.17 -0.71 8.95
CA GLY A 75 3.37 -0.28 7.82
C GLY A 75 1.90 -0.60 7.98
N THR A 76 1.53 -1.57 8.81
CA THR A 76 0.14 -1.90 9.12
C THR A 76 -0.32 -1.25 10.42
N PHE A 77 0.31 -1.55 11.55
CA PHE A 77 -0.29 -1.18 12.84
C PHE A 77 -0.19 0.31 13.18
N VAL A 78 0.84 1.03 12.69
CA VAL A 78 0.99 2.47 12.94
C VAL A 78 -0.11 3.28 12.25
N PRO A 79 -0.32 3.18 10.91
CA PRO A 79 -1.41 3.92 10.29
C PRO A 79 -2.78 3.47 10.80
N MET A 80 -2.95 2.17 11.09
CA MET A 80 -4.21 1.67 11.63
C MET A 80 -4.53 2.22 13.02
N LYS A 81 -3.53 2.48 13.87
CA LYS A 81 -3.76 3.14 15.17
C LYS A 81 -4.30 4.57 15.03
N LEU A 82 -3.99 5.25 13.92
CA LEU A 82 -4.50 6.59 13.61
C LEU A 82 -5.87 6.55 12.92
N ILE A 83 -6.06 5.62 11.98
CA ILE A 83 -7.29 5.49 11.18
C ILE A 83 -8.43 4.87 12.00
N ASN A 84 -8.13 3.84 12.79
CA ASN A 84 -9.10 3.11 13.60
C ASN A 84 -8.61 2.89 15.03
N PRO A 85 -8.49 3.95 15.85
CA PRO A 85 -7.93 3.86 17.21
C PRO A 85 -8.70 2.92 18.14
N GLU A 86 -9.98 2.67 17.88
CA GLU A 86 -10.88 1.79 18.64
C GLU A 86 -10.63 0.29 18.38
N GLU A 87 -9.84 -0.07 17.37
CA GLU A 87 -9.43 -1.46 17.08
C GLU A 87 -10.59 -2.44 16.78
N ASP A 88 -11.76 -1.91 16.41
CA ASP A 88 -13.00 -2.64 16.18
C ASP A 88 -13.25 -3.06 14.70
N ILE A 89 -12.47 -2.53 13.76
CA ILE A 89 -12.53 -2.92 12.34
C ILE A 89 -11.51 -4.03 12.06
N PRO A 90 -11.91 -5.18 11.50
CA PRO A 90 -10.98 -6.25 11.16
C PRO A 90 -9.96 -5.82 10.10
N VAL A 91 -8.71 -6.24 10.27
CA VAL A 91 -7.58 -5.92 9.39
C VAL A 91 -7.07 -7.19 8.71
N VAL A 92 -6.75 -7.09 7.42
CA VAL A 92 -6.02 -8.14 6.68
C VAL A 92 -4.79 -7.49 6.05
N GLN A 93 -3.60 -7.89 6.47
CA GLN A 93 -2.34 -7.43 5.89
C GLN A 93 -2.03 -8.24 4.63
N MET A 94 -1.50 -7.59 3.60
CA MET A 94 -1.06 -8.21 2.36
C MET A 94 0.32 -7.70 1.97
N SER A 95 1.19 -8.61 1.50
CA SER A 95 2.53 -8.28 1.04
C SER A 95 2.51 -7.57 -0.33
N VAL A 96 3.66 -7.04 -0.71
CA VAL A 96 4.00 -6.69 -2.09
C VAL A 96 4.88 -7.78 -2.70
N VAL A 97 4.85 -7.94 -4.03
CA VAL A 97 5.70 -8.90 -4.74
C VAL A 97 7.07 -8.26 -5.02
N GLY A 98 8.15 -8.94 -4.65
CA GLY A 98 9.53 -8.42 -4.77
C GLY A 98 10.06 -8.21 -6.19
N SER A 99 9.26 -8.51 -7.22
CA SER A 99 9.55 -8.07 -8.60
C SER A 99 9.28 -6.58 -8.81
N TRP A 100 8.46 -5.98 -7.94
CA TRP A 100 8.01 -4.59 -7.96
C TRP A 100 7.39 -4.12 -9.28
N ASP A 101 6.99 -5.04 -10.16
CA ASP A 101 6.40 -4.73 -11.46
C ASP A 101 5.11 -3.91 -11.27
N PRO A 102 5.07 -2.63 -11.71
CA PRO A 102 3.89 -1.79 -11.55
C PRO A 102 2.65 -2.39 -12.24
N ALA A 103 2.83 -3.05 -13.39
CA ALA A 103 1.71 -3.65 -14.13
C ALA A 103 1.10 -4.82 -13.35
N HIS A 104 1.94 -5.68 -12.75
CA HIS A 104 1.49 -6.76 -11.89
C HIS A 104 0.71 -6.25 -10.68
N HIS A 105 1.20 -5.21 -10.00
CA HIS A 105 0.55 -4.64 -8.82
C HIS A 105 -0.74 -3.88 -9.16
N LEU A 106 -0.80 -3.19 -10.29
CA LEU A 106 -2.05 -2.64 -10.83
C LEU A 106 -3.09 -3.74 -11.08
N ARG A 107 -2.65 -4.87 -11.65
CA ARG A 107 -3.54 -6.01 -11.92
C ARG A 107 -4.07 -6.64 -10.62
N ILE A 108 -3.24 -6.78 -9.59
CA ILE A 108 -3.68 -7.17 -8.24
C ILE A 108 -4.76 -6.21 -7.74
N GLY A 109 -4.50 -4.90 -7.81
CA GLY A 109 -5.47 -3.87 -7.43
C GLY A 109 -6.81 -4.00 -8.13
N GLN A 110 -6.80 -4.18 -9.44
CA GLN A 110 -8.01 -4.36 -10.25
C GLN A 110 -8.84 -5.57 -9.83
N VAL A 111 -8.19 -6.67 -9.42
CA VAL A 111 -8.88 -7.85 -8.87
C VAL A 111 -9.51 -7.54 -7.52
N LEU A 112 -8.77 -6.83 -6.66
CA LEU A 112 -9.24 -6.45 -5.33
C LEU A 112 -10.36 -5.40 -5.36
N ALA A 113 -10.56 -4.69 -6.47
CA ALA A 113 -11.63 -3.70 -6.61
C ALA A 113 -13.01 -4.25 -6.21
N ALA A 114 -13.29 -5.53 -6.45
CA ALA A 114 -14.54 -6.19 -6.06
C ALA A 114 -14.82 -6.15 -4.54
N LEU A 115 -13.79 -6.05 -3.71
CA LEU A 115 -13.95 -5.93 -2.26
C LEU A 115 -14.65 -4.62 -1.86
N ARG A 116 -14.54 -3.58 -2.68
CA ARG A 116 -15.15 -2.26 -2.42
C ARG A 116 -16.67 -2.34 -2.41
N ASP A 117 -17.25 -3.20 -3.24
CA ASP A 117 -18.70 -3.44 -3.30
C ASP A 117 -19.22 -4.14 -2.03
N GLU A 118 -18.31 -4.68 -1.21
CA GLU A 118 -18.62 -5.37 0.04
C GLU A 118 -18.25 -4.55 1.29
N ASN A 119 -18.04 -3.24 1.14
CA ASN A 119 -17.65 -2.35 2.23
C ASN A 119 -16.32 -2.78 2.90
N ILE A 120 -15.38 -3.27 2.08
CA ILE A 120 -14.02 -3.58 2.49
C ILE A 120 -13.09 -2.54 1.84
N ALA A 121 -12.43 -1.74 2.67
CA ALA A 121 -11.50 -0.73 2.21
C ALA A 121 -10.13 -1.36 1.87
N ILE A 122 -9.42 -0.76 0.92
CA ILE A 122 -8.07 -1.16 0.51
C ILE A 122 -7.14 0.01 0.80
N LEU A 123 -6.21 -0.19 1.74
CA LEU A 123 -5.23 0.80 2.18
C LEU A 123 -3.84 0.40 1.67
N GLY A 124 -3.22 1.24 0.88
CA GLY A 124 -1.81 1.10 0.51
C GLY A 124 -0.92 1.85 1.50
N SER A 125 -0.11 1.12 2.26
CA SER A 125 0.83 1.69 3.21
C SER A 125 2.26 1.62 2.67
N GLY A 126 2.76 2.79 2.29
CA GLY A 126 4.08 3.00 1.73
C GLY A 126 4.41 4.49 1.77
N MET A 127 5.15 5.01 0.78
CA MET A 127 5.45 6.43 0.66
C MET A 127 5.51 6.86 -0.80
N SER A 128 5.01 8.05 -1.11
CA SER A 128 5.21 8.70 -2.41
C SER A 128 6.62 9.26 -2.59
N TYR A 129 7.43 9.31 -1.52
CA TYR A 129 8.84 9.71 -1.55
C TYR A 129 9.63 8.89 -0.50
N HIS A 130 10.62 8.11 -0.95
CA HIS A 130 11.44 7.23 -0.09
C HIS A 130 12.90 7.13 -0.58
N PRO A 131 13.72 8.19 -0.42
CA PRO A 131 15.13 8.17 -0.82
C PRO A 131 15.95 7.30 0.15
N THR A 132 17.07 6.71 -0.29
CA THR A 132 18.02 6.14 0.69
C THR A 132 18.92 7.23 1.26
N GLY A 133 19.15 7.16 2.57
CA GLY A 133 20.00 8.07 3.32
C GLY A 133 19.28 9.29 3.88
N PHE A 134 19.82 9.82 4.99
CA PHE A 134 19.27 10.96 5.73
C PHE A 134 19.25 12.29 4.96
N ARG A 135 19.88 12.35 3.79
CA ARG A 135 19.88 13.57 2.99
C ARG A 135 18.61 13.62 2.17
N LEU A 136 17.56 14.10 2.81
CA LEU A 136 16.32 14.55 2.19
C LEU A 136 16.66 15.38 0.95
N VAL A 137 16.49 14.79 -0.22
CA VAL A 137 16.67 15.51 -1.48
C VAL A 137 15.33 16.12 -1.86
N MET A 138 14.76 16.92 -0.96
CA MET A 138 13.41 17.48 -1.09
C MET A 138 13.23 18.28 -2.38
N ASP A 139 14.28 18.97 -2.83
CA ASP A 139 14.26 19.73 -4.09
C ASP A 139 14.03 18.83 -5.32
N ASN A 140 14.43 17.55 -5.26
CA ASN A 140 14.14 16.58 -6.31
C ASN A 140 12.76 15.95 -6.18
N ALA A 141 12.13 16.05 -5.00
CA ALA A 141 10.90 15.35 -4.69
C ALA A 141 9.66 16.04 -5.25
N LYS A 142 9.63 17.39 -5.30
CA LYS A 142 8.48 18.12 -5.83
C LYS A 142 8.16 17.78 -7.30
N PRO A 143 9.14 17.80 -8.24
CA PRO A 143 8.85 17.44 -9.64
C PRO A 143 8.40 15.98 -9.80
N PHE A 144 8.92 15.07 -8.98
CA PHE A 144 8.47 13.68 -8.95
C PHE A 144 7.02 13.58 -8.45
N GLY A 145 6.72 14.23 -7.33
CA GLY A 145 5.39 14.27 -6.74
C GLY A 145 4.35 14.88 -7.68
N GLU A 146 4.67 15.97 -8.37
CA GLU A 146 3.80 16.58 -9.39
C GLU A 146 3.51 15.64 -10.55
N ALA A 147 4.53 14.93 -11.06
CA ALA A 147 4.35 13.93 -12.11
C ALA A 147 3.49 12.75 -11.63
N LEU A 148 3.67 12.32 -10.38
CA LEU A 148 2.87 11.27 -9.76
C LEU A 148 1.41 11.69 -9.59
N VAL A 149 1.15 12.91 -9.11
CA VAL A 149 -0.19 13.50 -9.03
C VAL A 149 -0.84 13.57 -10.41
N ALA A 150 -0.12 14.05 -11.43
CA ALA A 150 -0.64 14.13 -12.80
C ALA A 150 -0.95 12.75 -13.39
N ALA A 151 -0.19 11.71 -13.04
CA ALA A 151 -0.48 10.33 -13.42
C ALA A 151 -1.76 9.82 -12.73
N CYS A 152 -1.86 10.02 -11.41
CA CYS A 152 -3.00 9.62 -10.60
C CYS A 152 -4.31 10.36 -10.95
N ALA A 153 -4.21 11.62 -11.41
CA ALA A 153 -5.36 12.46 -11.77
C ALA A 153 -6.09 12.02 -13.04
N LYS A 154 -5.59 11.00 -13.75
CA LYS A 154 -6.29 10.42 -14.89
C LYS A 154 -7.54 9.68 -14.41
N THR A 155 -8.70 10.12 -14.90
CA THR A 155 -10.00 9.59 -14.51
C THR A 155 -10.25 8.20 -15.08
N ASP A 156 -9.80 7.96 -16.32
CA ASP A 156 -9.80 6.63 -16.94
C ASP A 156 -8.72 5.74 -16.28
N ALA A 157 -9.15 4.62 -15.71
CA ALA A 157 -8.29 3.71 -14.96
C ALA A 157 -7.17 3.11 -15.82
N ALA A 158 -7.44 2.83 -17.11
CA ALA A 158 -6.45 2.28 -18.01
C ALA A 158 -5.34 3.31 -18.33
N ALA A 159 -5.72 4.57 -18.60
CA ALA A 159 -4.79 5.67 -18.83
C ALA A 159 -3.97 5.99 -17.58
N ARG A 160 -4.60 5.96 -16.39
CA ARG A 160 -3.92 6.07 -15.09
C ARG A 160 -2.88 4.97 -14.92
N GLY A 161 -3.27 3.71 -15.14
CA GLY A 161 -2.38 2.57 -15.09
C GLY A 161 -1.19 2.73 -16.04
N GLN A 162 -1.43 3.06 -17.31
CA GLN A 162 -0.38 3.29 -18.31
C GLN A 162 0.59 4.43 -17.96
N ALA A 163 0.13 5.44 -17.22
CA ALA A 163 0.99 6.52 -16.75
C ALA A 163 1.84 6.06 -15.56
N LEU A 164 1.23 5.34 -14.62
CA LEU A 164 1.91 4.84 -13.42
C LEU A 164 2.95 3.75 -13.76
N THR A 165 2.73 2.91 -14.78
CA THR A 165 3.75 1.95 -15.23
C THR A 165 5.01 2.63 -15.79
N LYS A 166 4.93 3.92 -16.12
CA LYS A 166 6.06 4.73 -16.61
C LYS A 166 6.69 5.60 -15.52
N TRP A 167 6.41 5.34 -14.25
CA TRP A 167 6.88 6.18 -13.14
C TRP A 167 8.40 6.40 -13.13
N GLU A 168 9.20 5.45 -13.61
CA GLU A 168 10.67 5.60 -13.70
C GLU A 168 11.11 6.73 -14.63
N SER A 169 10.28 7.09 -15.61
CA SER A 169 10.52 8.22 -16.50
C SER A 169 10.21 9.56 -15.86
N PHE A 170 9.61 9.58 -14.67
CA PHE A 170 9.28 10.81 -13.97
C PHE A 170 10.56 11.54 -13.53
N PRO A 171 10.50 12.88 -13.44
CA PRO A 171 11.65 13.67 -13.01
C PRO A 171 12.21 13.14 -11.68
N LYS A 172 13.51 12.79 -11.68
CA LYS A 172 14.24 12.36 -10.49
C LYS A 172 13.68 11.09 -9.82
N ALA A 173 12.92 10.25 -10.53
CA ALA A 173 12.31 9.03 -9.99
C ALA A 173 13.28 8.18 -9.15
N ARG A 174 14.44 7.80 -9.69
CA ARG A 174 15.44 6.99 -8.98
C ARG A 174 16.18 7.72 -7.83
N LYS A 175 16.05 9.05 -7.73
CA LYS A 175 16.50 9.79 -6.54
C LYS A 175 15.43 9.80 -5.44
N CYS A 176 14.16 9.71 -5.81
CA CYS A 176 13.03 9.67 -4.90
C CYS A 176 12.72 8.26 -4.40
N HIS A 177 13.00 7.25 -5.24
CA HIS A 177 12.78 5.83 -4.99
C HIS A 177 13.96 5.06 -5.62
N GLN A 178 14.99 4.77 -4.83
CA GLN A 178 16.12 3.98 -5.35
C GLN A 178 15.71 2.54 -5.56
N ARG A 179 14.92 2.02 -4.62
CA ARG A 179 14.13 0.81 -4.74
C ARG A 179 12.65 1.20 -4.66
N GLU A 180 11.81 0.37 -5.25
CA GLU A 180 10.40 0.63 -5.54
C GLU A 180 9.47 0.30 -4.37
N GLU A 181 9.95 -0.38 -3.33
CA GLU A 181 9.11 -1.10 -2.38
C GLU A 181 8.05 -0.20 -1.72
N HIS A 182 8.40 1.05 -1.40
CA HIS A 182 7.49 2.00 -0.77
C HIS A 182 6.51 2.67 -1.75
N LEU A 183 6.80 2.69 -3.06
CA LEU A 183 5.85 3.19 -4.06
C LEU A 183 4.85 2.11 -4.48
N VAL A 184 5.23 0.83 -4.42
CA VAL A 184 4.42 -0.30 -4.91
C VAL A 184 2.98 -0.35 -4.36
N PRO A 185 2.71 -0.10 -3.06
CA PRO A 185 1.34 -0.06 -2.55
C PRO A 185 0.41 0.90 -3.30
N LEU A 186 0.94 2.01 -3.84
CA LEU A 186 0.16 2.95 -4.66
C LEU A 186 -0.38 2.28 -5.94
N PHE A 187 0.40 1.41 -6.58
CA PHE A 187 -0.04 0.73 -7.79
C PHE A 187 -1.23 -0.19 -7.51
N VAL A 188 -1.23 -0.87 -6.36
CA VAL A 188 -2.36 -1.71 -5.94
C VAL A 188 -3.61 -0.86 -5.68
N VAL A 189 -3.50 0.24 -4.92
CA VAL A 189 -4.64 1.11 -4.63
C VAL A 189 -5.18 1.78 -5.90
N ALA A 190 -4.30 2.27 -6.77
CA ALA A 190 -4.70 2.91 -8.03
C ALA A 190 -5.40 1.93 -8.99
N GLY A 191 -4.99 0.65 -8.97
CA GLY A 191 -5.65 -0.43 -9.70
C GLY A 191 -7.04 -0.75 -9.13
N ALA A 192 -7.19 -0.71 -7.80
CA ALA A 192 -8.48 -0.92 -7.14
C ALA A 192 -9.44 0.27 -7.28
N GLY A 193 -8.92 1.47 -7.54
CA GLY A 193 -9.67 2.72 -7.60
C GLY A 193 -10.73 2.81 -8.70
N GLY A 194 -10.63 2.02 -9.77
CA GLY A 194 -11.58 2.07 -10.90
C GLY A 194 -11.58 3.43 -11.62
N ASP A 195 -12.58 3.69 -12.45
CA ASP A 195 -12.72 5.02 -13.07
C ASP A 195 -13.16 6.06 -12.04
N GLY A 196 -12.72 7.30 -12.21
CA GLY A 196 -13.13 8.42 -11.38
C GLY A 196 -11.99 9.34 -10.95
N ASN A 197 -12.35 10.40 -10.24
CA ASN A 197 -11.39 11.38 -9.74
C ASN A 197 -10.59 10.79 -8.58
N VAL A 198 -9.35 11.25 -8.47
CA VAL A 198 -8.50 11.00 -7.31
C VAL A 198 -8.63 12.17 -6.34
N GLU A 199 -8.73 11.88 -5.05
CA GLU A 199 -8.43 12.86 -4.00
C GLU A 199 -6.94 12.79 -3.66
N THR A 200 -6.29 13.94 -3.60
CA THR A 200 -4.85 14.05 -3.29
C THR A 200 -4.64 14.96 -2.09
N VAL A 201 -3.89 14.49 -1.10
CA VAL A 201 -3.53 15.26 0.09
C VAL A 201 -2.01 15.45 0.13
N ASP A 202 -1.57 16.68 0.40
CA ASP A 202 -0.19 16.98 0.76
C ASP A 202 -0.04 16.85 2.29
N VAL A 203 0.56 15.74 2.73
CA VAL A 203 0.50 15.30 4.14
C VAL A 203 1.15 16.31 5.09
N TYR A 204 2.13 17.07 4.62
CA TYR A 204 2.89 18.03 5.42
C TYR A 204 2.92 19.44 4.81
N ASP A 205 2.04 19.72 3.84
CA ASP A 205 1.98 21.00 3.10
C ASP A 205 3.34 21.46 2.53
N ASN A 206 4.23 20.51 2.21
CA ASN A 206 5.60 20.80 1.79
C ASN A 206 5.88 20.42 0.33
N GLY A 207 4.90 19.87 -0.37
CA GLY A 207 4.98 19.47 -1.77
C GLY A 207 5.56 18.07 -2.00
N VAL A 208 5.96 17.34 -0.95
CA VAL A 208 6.77 16.11 -1.08
C VAL A 208 5.93 14.86 -0.84
N PHE A 209 5.24 14.79 0.29
CA PHE A 209 4.52 13.59 0.70
C PHE A 209 3.06 13.69 0.27
N LYS A 210 2.71 12.91 -0.74
CA LYS A 210 1.36 12.84 -1.30
C LYS A 210 0.66 11.54 -0.87
N ALA A 211 -0.60 11.66 -0.47
CA ALA A 211 -1.53 10.56 -0.30
C ALA A 211 -2.62 10.64 -1.38
N PHE A 212 -3.16 9.48 -1.79
CA PHE A 212 -4.10 9.34 -2.89
C PHE A 212 -5.29 8.47 -2.48
N GLY A 213 -6.51 8.86 -2.87
CA GLY A 213 -7.73 8.11 -2.62
C GLY A 213 -8.66 8.10 -3.83
N TRP A 214 -9.39 7.00 -4.03
CA TRP A 214 -10.39 6.85 -5.09
C TRP A 214 -11.68 6.28 -4.51
N GLY A 215 -12.82 6.89 -4.89
CA GLY A 215 -14.14 6.51 -4.36
C GLY A 215 -14.27 6.70 -2.86
N VAL A 216 -13.55 7.69 -2.34
CA VAL A 216 -13.77 8.34 -1.05
C VAL A 216 -14.86 9.40 -1.16
#